data_AF-A0A9E1B918-F1
#
_entry.id   AF-A0A9E1B918-F1
#
_cell.length_a   1.000
_cell.length_b   1.000
_cell.length_c   1.000
_cell.angle_alpha   90.00
_cell.angle_beta   90.00
_cell.angle_gamma   90.00
#
_symmetry.space_group_name_H-M   'P 1'
#
loop_
_entity.id
_entity.type
_entity.pdbx_description
1 polymer ?
#
loop_
_entity_poly.entity_id
_entity_poly.type
_entity_poly.pdbx_seq_one_letter_code
_entity_poly.pdbx_strand_id
1 'polypeptide(L)'
;KKLSMIFEFEINFIYDLTSPKLEIMQIANSSYKIKMPPCKYKFSIADMKFYDEKNGKFIPFLLPDSLNGFFGSTFTEEDKNRLIEEARNEVKKMSVRLISQLQSKIHKSARDTLEAIAKSFGANKVEFVFDDSDEQINEQLNLENIA
;
A
#
# COMPACT_ATOMS: atom_id res chain seq x y z
N LYS A 1 -18.67 15.28 -22.23
CA LYS A 1 -18.07 15.89 -21.02
C LYS A 1 -16.81 15.10 -20.70
N LYS A 2 -15.71 15.70 -20.21
CA LYS A 2 -14.49 14.96 -19.85
C LYS A 2 -14.27 15.14 -18.36
N LEU A 3 -14.22 14.03 -17.64
CA LEU A 3 -14.16 13.99 -16.19
C LEU A 3 -12.97 13.10 -15.82
N SER A 4 -12.08 13.62 -14.98
CA SER A 4 -11.03 12.81 -14.37
C SER A 4 -11.47 12.43 -12.97
N MET A 5 -11.19 11.20 -12.56
CA MET A 5 -11.24 10.81 -11.16
C MET A 5 -9.83 10.90 -10.59
N ILE A 6 -9.71 11.53 -9.42
CA ILE A 6 -8.48 11.62 -8.67
C ILE A 6 -8.74 10.95 -7.33
N PHE A 7 -7.90 10.00 -6.97
CA PHE A 7 -7.98 9.30 -5.70
C PHE A 7 -6.62 9.40 -5.01
N GLU A 8 -6.68 9.56 -3.69
CA GLU A 8 -5.53 9.48 -2.80
C GLU A 8 -5.63 8.19 -2.02
N PHE A 9 -4.51 7.48 -1.90
CA PHE A 9 -4.45 6.23 -1.18
C PHE A 9 -3.12 6.13 -0.43
N GLU A 10 -3.15 5.37 0.65
CA GLU A 10 -2.00 5.10 1.50
C GLU A 10 -1.69 3.61 1.48
N ILE A 11 -0.39 3.30 1.46
CA ILE A 11 0.11 1.94 1.63
C ILE A 11 1.12 1.95 2.77
N ASN A 12 0.80 1.21 3.83
CA ASN A 12 1.69 0.98 4.94
C ASN A 12 2.42 -0.36 4.79
N PHE A 13 3.74 -0.30 4.93
CA PHE A 13 4.65 -1.45 4.87
C PHE A 13 5.16 -1.74 6.27
N ILE A 14 4.80 -2.90 6.82
CA ILE A 14 5.01 -3.18 8.25
C ILE A 14 5.78 -4.50 8.41
N TYR A 15 6.99 -4.41 8.97
CA TYR A 15 7.71 -5.56 9.50
C TYR A 15 7.43 -5.72 10.99
N ASP A 16 6.79 -6.84 11.34
CA ASP A 16 6.50 -7.18 12.74
C ASP A 16 7.71 -7.86 13.39
N LEU A 17 8.58 -7.06 14.02
CA LEU A 17 9.80 -7.56 14.66
C LEU A 17 9.54 -8.38 15.93
N THR A 18 8.29 -8.47 16.39
CA THR A 18 7.89 -9.37 17.49
C THR A 18 7.46 -10.75 16.98
N SER A 19 7.36 -10.91 15.66
CA SER A 19 6.98 -12.16 15.02
C SER A 19 7.98 -13.27 15.32
N PRO A 20 7.54 -14.50 15.63
CA PRO A 20 8.42 -15.65 15.79
C PRO A 20 9.13 -16.04 14.48
N LYS A 21 8.74 -15.45 13.35
CA LYS A 21 9.40 -15.62 12.05
C LYS A 21 10.65 -14.74 11.90
N LEU A 22 10.87 -13.78 12.80
CA LEU A 22 12.14 -13.06 12.89
C LEU A 22 13.18 -13.98 13.53
N GLU A 23 14.23 -14.30 12.79
CA GLU A 23 15.33 -15.13 13.30
C GLU A 23 16.64 -14.37 13.21
N ILE A 24 17.38 -14.31 14.32
CA ILE A 24 18.72 -13.71 14.38
C ILE A 24 19.71 -14.81 14.74
N MET A 25 20.62 -15.10 13.84
CA MET A 25 21.62 -16.15 13.98
C MET A 25 23.02 -15.56 13.92
N GLN A 26 23.89 -15.94 14.85
CA GLN A 26 25.31 -15.61 14.75
C GLN A 26 25.99 -16.62 13.80
N ILE A 27 26.72 -16.12 12.80
CA ILE A 27 27.40 -16.97 11.80
C ILE A 27 28.87 -17.17 12.18
N ALA A 28 29.58 -16.09 12.50
CA ALA A 28 30.99 -16.09 12.90
C ALA A 28 31.37 -14.72 13.47
N ASN A 29 32.29 -14.62 14.44
CA ASN A 29 32.96 -13.39 14.90
C ASN A 29 32.19 -12.07 14.68
N SER A 30 31.20 -11.80 15.54
CA SER A 30 30.33 -10.61 15.48
C SER A 30 29.62 -10.38 14.13
N SER A 31 29.45 -11.43 13.34
CA SER A 31 28.68 -11.43 12.08
C SER A 31 27.38 -12.19 12.27
N TYR A 32 26.29 -11.59 11.82
CA TYR A 32 24.93 -12.08 12.06
C TYR A 32 24.15 -12.24 10.75
N LYS A 33 23.27 -13.23 10.72
CA LYS A 33 22.22 -13.39 9.72
C LYS A 33 20.89 -13.03 10.35
N ILE A 34 20.18 -12.08 9.77
CA ILE A 34 18.82 -11.71 10.17
C ILE A 34 17.87 -12.18 9.07
N LYS A 35 17.02 -13.14 9.39
CA LYS A 35 15.89 -13.52 8.57
C LYS A 35 14.69 -12.69 8.99
N MET A 36 14.25 -11.82 8.09
CA MET A 36 13.14 -10.92 8.33
C MET A 36 11.82 -11.68 8.26
N PRO A 37 10.84 -11.33 9.12
CA PRO A 37 9.48 -11.81 8.95
C PRO A 37 8.89 -11.24 7.65
N PRO A 38 7.86 -11.89 7.09
CA PRO A 38 7.14 -11.32 5.94
C PRO A 38 6.58 -9.94 6.24
N CYS A 39 6.69 -9.04 5.26
CA CYS A 39 6.10 -7.72 5.30
C CYS A 39 4.58 -7.83 5.25
N LYS A 40 3.92 -7.09 6.13
CA LYS A 40 2.46 -6.87 6.08
C LYS A 40 2.18 -5.61 5.28
N TYR A 41 1.16 -5.66 4.43
CA TYR A 41 0.73 -4.55 3.60
C TYR A 41 -0.66 -4.11 4.03
N LYS A 42 -0.79 -2.87 4.51
CA LYS A 42 -2.11 -2.27 4.77
C LYS A 42 -2.38 -1.18 3.76
N PHE A 43 -3.58 -1.18 3.21
CA PHE A 43 -4.01 -0.25 2.17
C PHE A 43 -5.25 0.50 2.63
N SER A 44 -5.35 1.78 2.28
CA SER A 44 -6.55 2.57 2.50
C SER A 44 -6.74 3.60 1.39
N ILE A 45 -7.99 3.86 1.01
CA ILE A 45 -8.34 5.01 0.17
C ILE A 45 -8.54 6.19 1.12
N ALA A 46 -7.69 7.20 1.01
CA ALA A 46 -7.73 8.38 1.86
C ALA A 46 -8.76 9.40 1.36
N ASP A 47 -8.86 9.60 0.04
CA ASP A 47 -9.78 10.58 -0.57
C ASP A 47 -10.13 10.22 -2.02
N MET A 48 -11.27 10.71 -2.50
CA MET A 48 -11.70 10.60 -3.90
C MET A 48 -12.41 11.88 -4.34
N LYS A 49 -11.98 12.44 -5.47
CA LYS A 49 -12.54 13.65 -6.07
C LYS A 49 -12.71 13.47 -7.57
N PHE A 50 -13.72 14.13 -8.12
CA PHE A 50 -13.81 14.29 -9.57
C PHE A 50 -13.32 15.66 -10.00
N TYR A 51 -12.71 15.72 -11.16
CA TYR A 51 -12.26 16.95 -11.78
C TYR A 51 -12.90 17.09 -13.16
N ASP A 52 -13.70 18.14 -13.33
CA ASP A 52 -14.23 18.50 -14.63
C ASP A 52 -13.16 19.27 -15.40
N GLU A 53 -12.53 18.58 -16.35
CA GLU A 53 -11.44 19.14 -17.16
C GLU A 53 -11.87 20.33 -18.02
N LYS A 54 -13.17 20.43 -18.36
CA LYS A 54 -13.66 21.53 -19.21
C LYS A 54 -13.93 22.79 -18.41
N ASN A 55 -14.44 22.65 -17.19
CA ASN A 55 -14.80 23.78 -16.35
C ASN A 55 -13.73 24.12 -15.30
N GLY A 56 -12.69 23.30 -15.18
CA GLY A 56 -11.57 23.52 -14.27
C GLY A 56 -11.94 23.44 -12.80
N LYS A 57 -12.91 22.58 -12.44
CA LYS A 57 -13.49 22.52 -11.10
C LYS A 57 -13.44 21.11 -10.53
N PHE A 58 -13.09 21.02 -9.25
CA PHE A 58 -13.27 19.81 -8.47
C PHE A 58 -14.73 19.68 -8.04
N ILE A 59 -15.27 18.48 -8.17
CA ILE A 59 -16.62 18.12 -7.74
C ILE A 59 -16.44 17.19 -6.52
N PRO A 60 -16.89 17.61 -5.32
CA PRO A 60 -16.85 16.77 -4.14
C PRO A 60 -17.66 15.49 -4.34
N PHE A 61 -17.01 14.34 -4.13
CA PHE A 61 -17.60 13.02 -4.36
C PHE A 61 -18.65 12.61 -3.31
N LEU A 62 -18.50 13.14 -2.09
CA LEU A 62 -19.25 12.71 -0.91
C LEU A 62 -20.70 13.20 -0.83
N LEU A 63 -21.15 14.05 -1.76
CA LEU A 63 -22.52 14.59 -1.74
C LEU A 63 -23.30 14.16 -3.00
N PRO A 64 -24.38 13.36 -2.87
CA PRO A 64 -25.26 12.98 -3.97
C PRO A 64 -25.71 14.17 -4.82
N ASP A 65 -25.97 15.31 -4.17
CA ASP A 65 -26.44 16.54 -4.81
C ASP A 65 -25.38 17.25 -5.65
N SER A 66 -24.08 17.01 -5.41
CA SER A 66 -22.99 17.61 -6.19
C SER A 66 -22.81 16.94 -7.56
N LEU A 67 -23.15 15.65 -7.68
CA LEU A 67 -23.04 14.88 -8.91
C LEU A 67 -24.31 14.99 -9.77
N ASN A 68 -25.47 15.19 -9.16
CA ASN A 68 -26.73 15.45 -9.86
C ASN A 68 -26.67 16.72 -10.74
N GLY A 69 -25.90 17.73 -10.33
CA GLY A 69 -25.64 18.93 -11.14
C GLY A 69 -24.79 18.69 -12.39
N PHE A 70 -23.94 17.66 -12.41
CA PHE A 70 -23.04 17.36 -13.53
C PHE A 70 -23.56 16.22 -14.43
N PHE A 71 -24.10 15.16 -13.84
CA PHE A 71 -24.61 13.97 -14.53
C PHE A 71 -26.10 14.04 -14.85
N GLY A 72 -26.83 15.04 -14.33
CA GLY A 72 -28.27 15.17 -14.48
C GLY A 72 -29.03 14.29 -13.49
N SER A 73 -30.36 14.36 -13.51
CA SER A 73 -31.28 13.61 -12.63
C SER A 73 -31.29 12.08 -12.85
N THR A 74 -30.32 11.55 -13.58
CA THR A 74 -30.21 10.12 -13.96
C THR A 74 -29.07 9.40 -13.26
N PHE A 75 -28.27 10.08 -12.44
CA PHE A 75 -27.22 9.42 -11.64
C PHE A 75 -27.84 8.85 -10.38
N THR A 76 -27.95 7.52 -10.32
CA THR A 76 -28.56 6.82 -9.18
C THR A 76 -27.52 6.50 -8.11
N GLU A 77 -27.99 6.12 -6.93
CA GLU A 77 -27.13 5.57 -5.88
C GLU A 77 -26.44 4.27 -6.34
N GLU A 78 -27.09 3.47 -7.19
CA GLU A 78 -26.53 2.25 -7.77
C GLU A 78 -25.35 2.56 -8.70
N ASP A 79 -25.47 3.60 -9.54
CA ASP A 79 -24.37 4.06 -10.39
C ASP A 79 -23.20 4.60 -9.57
N LYS A 80 -23.48 5.29 -8.47
CA LYS A 80 -22.46 5.73 -7.50
C LYS A 80 -21.71 4.55 -6.91
N ASN A 81 -22.45 3.56 -6.40
CA ASN A 81 -21.85 2.39 -5.76
C ASN A 81 -21.03 1.56 -6.74
N ARG A 82 -21.53 1.36 -7.96
CA ARG A 82 -20.78 0.67 -9.02
C ARG A 82 -19.47 1.39 -9.34
N LEU A 83 -19.50 2.71 -9.44
CA LEU A 83 -18.31 3.51 -9.74
C LEU A 83 -17.28 3.47 -8.60
N ILE A 84 -17.73 3.45 -7.33
CA ILE A 84 -16.84 3.23 -6.17
C ILE A 84 -16.16 1.88 -6.26
N GLU A 85 -16.91 0.83 -6.59
CA GLU A 85 -16.39 -0.54 -6.69
C GLU A 85 -15.40 -0.68 -7.85
N GLU A 86 -15.70 -0.10 -9.01
CA GLU A 86 -14.77 -0.09 -10.15
C GLU A 86 -13.48 0.66 -9.80
N ALA A 87 -13.59 1.81 -9.14
CA ALA A 87 -12.43 2.56 -8.67
C ALA A 87 -11.60 1.74 -7.65
N ARG A 88 -12.24 1.15 -6.64
CA ARG A 88 -11.59 0.27 -5.66
C ARG A 88 -10.80 -0.86 -6.33
N ASN A 89 -11.39 -1.50 -7.33
CA ASN A 89 -10.75 -2.58 -8.08
C ASN A 89 -9.52 -2.08 -8.87
N GLU A 90 -9.61 -0.92 -9.53
CA GLU A 90 -8.47 -0.35 -10.24
C GLU A 90 -7.36 0.10 -9.30
N VAL A 91 -7.69 0.76 -8.18
CA VAL A 91 -6.68 1.14 -7.18
C VAL A 91 -6.00 -0.09 -6.61
N LYS A 92 -6.73 -1.17 -6.32
CA LYS A 92 -6.15 -2.43 -5.86
C LYS A 92 -5.12 -3.00 -6.84
N LYS A 93 -5.43 -3.03 -8.15
CA LYS A 93 -4.48 -3.47 -9.18
C LYS A 93 -3.24 -2.57 -9.23
N MET A 94 -3.43 -1.26 -9.13
CA MET A 94 -2.32 -0.29 -9.09
C MET A 94 -1.44 -0.50 -7.85
N SER A 95 -2.03 -0.78 -6.69
CA SER A 95 -1.31 -1.05 -5.44
C SER A 95 -0.43 -2.29 -5.53
N VAL A 96 -0.93 -3.42 -6.09
CA VAL A 96 -0.10 -4.62 -6.33
C VAL A 96 1.16 -4.26 -7.11
N ARG A 97 0.98 -3.52 -8.22
CA ARG A 97 2.08 -3.10 -9.08
C ARG A 97 3.06 -2.18 -8.35
N LEU A 98 2.56 -1.21 -7.58
CA LEU A 98 3.39 -0.28 -6.82
C LEU A 98 4.18 -1.00 -5.72
N ILE A 99 3.55 -1.93 -4.99
CA ILE A 99 4.22 -2.74 -3.95
C ILE A 99 5.38 -3.52 -4.55
N SER A 100 5.15 -4.22 -5.68
CA SER A 100 6.21 -4.95 -6.39
C SER A 100 7.36 -4.04 -6.83
N GLN A 101 7.06 -2.84 -7.33
CA GLN A 101 8.08 -1.86 -7.72
C GLN A 101 8.85 -1.27 -6.54
N LEU A 102 8.20 -1.12 -5.38
CA LEU A 102 8.79 -0.52 -4.19
C LEU A 102 9.48 -1.54 -3.27
N GLN A 103 9.26 -2.84 -3.47
CA GLN A 103 9.76 -3.91 -2.60
C GLN A 103 11.26 -3.78 -2.30
N SER A 104 12.08 -3.59 -3.34
CA SER A 104 13.53 -3.40 -3.17
C SER A 104 13.89 -2.18 -2.30
N LYS A 105 13.13 -1.09 -2.38
CA LYS A 105 13.33 0.11 -1.57
C LYS A 105 12.89 -0.10 -0.12
N ILE A 106 11.80 -0.84 0.08
CA ILE A 106 11.29 -1.21 1.41
C ILE A 106 12.32 -2.11 2.12
N HIS A 107 12.82 -3.13 1.44
CA HIS A 107 13.89 -4.01 1.94
C HIS A 107 15.13 -3.22 2.31
N LYS A 108 15.53 -2.29 1.43
CA LYS A 108 16.67 -1.41 1.69
C LYS A 108 16.44 -0.55 2.93
N SER A 109 15.27 0.06 3.08
CA SER A 109 14.95 0.90 4.24
C SER A 109 15.01 0.11 5.56
N ALA A 110 14.45 -1.10 5.58
CA ALA A 110 14.50 -1.99 6.74
C ALA A 110 15.93 -2.42 7.05
N ARG A 111 16.69 -2.80 6.01
CA ARG A 111 18.12 -3.14 6.12
C ARG A 111 18.93 -2.00 6.71
N ASP A 112 18.85 -0.81 6.13
CA ASP A 112 19.66 0.35 6.54
C ASP A 112 19.40 0.68 8.02
N THR A 113 18.14 0.60 8.45
CA THR A 113 17.73 0.85 9.84
C THR A 113 18.27 -0.22 10.79
N LEU A 114 18.04 -1.51 10.48
CA LEU A 114 18.45 -2.61 11.35
C LEU A 114 19.96 -2.83 11.36
N GLU A 115 20.64 -2.56 10.26
CA GLU A 115 22.09 -2.61 10.17
C GLU A 115 22.72 -1.52 11.06
N ALA A 116 22.17 -0.30 11.07
CA ALA A 116 22.63 0.75 11.97
C ALA A 116 22.47 0.35 13.45
N ILE A 117 21.32 -0.23 13.82
CA ILE A 117 21.07 -0.76 15.16
C ILE A 117 22.06 -1.87 15.50
N ALA A 118 22.20 -2.89 14.64
CA ALA A 118 23.08 -4.03 14.89
C ALA A 118 24.54 -3.61 15.03
N LYS A 119 25.03 -2.67 14.21
CA LYS A 119 26.37 -2.10 14.34
C LYS A 119 26.56 -1.37 15.66
N SER A 120 25.55 -0.64 16.15
CA SER A 120 25.61 0.01 17.46
C SER A 120 25.74 -1.00 18.63
N PHE A 121 25.30 -2.24 18.43
CA PHE A 121 25.47 -3.35 19.38
C PHE A 121 26.75 -4.19 19.15
N GLY A 122 27.65 -3.75 18.25
CA GLY A 122 28.94 -4.39 18.03
C GLY A 122 28.96 -5.47 16.94
N ALA A 123 27.92 -5.55 16.10
CA ALA A 123 27.97 -6.38 14.90
C ALA A 123 28.92 -5.76 13.86
N ASN A 124 29.88 -6.56 13.36
CA ASN A 124 30.80 -6.14 12.30
C ASN A 124 30.17 -6.29 10.91
N LYS A 125 29.37 -7.35 10.73
CA LYS A 125 28.69 -7.66 9.47
C LYS A 125 27.29 -8.19 9.75
N VAL A 126 26.32 -7.76 8.96
CA VAL A 126 24.94 -8.26 9.05
C VAL A 126 24.45 -8.62 7.66
N GLU A 127 23.94 -9.83 7.51
CA GLU A 127 23.33 -10.33 6.29
C GLU A 127 21.82 -10.45 6.48
N PHE A 128 21.04 -9.93 5.54
CA PHE A 128 19.59 -9.95 5.61
C PHE A 128 19.00 -10.90 4.59
N VAL A 129 18.02 -11.69 5.02
CA VAL A 129 17.17 -12.52 4.17
C VAL A 129 15.73 -12.05 4.34
N PHE A 130 15.09 -11.66 3.24
CA PHE A 130 13.68 -11.27 3.20
C PHE A 130 12.87 -12.41 2.58
N ASP A 131 11.76 -12.77 3.23
CA ASP A 131 10.88 -13.88 2.84
C ASP A 131 9.51 -13.33 2.40
N ASP A 132 9.55 -12.40 1.45
CA ASP A 132 8.37 -11.76 0.88
C ASP A 132 8.08 -12.39 -0.50
N SER A 133 6.95 -13.09 -0.65
CA SER A 133 6.53 -13.63 -1.95
C SER A 133 5.43 -12.78 -2.60
N ASP A 134 5.40 -12.75 -3.94
CA ASP A 134 4.35 -12.09 -4.71
C ASP A 134 2.96 -12.69 -4.41
N GLU A 135 2.90 -13.98 -4.07
CA GLU A 135 1.68 -14.66 -3.63
C GLU A 135 1.15 -14.10 -2.30
N GLN A 136 2.03 -13.83 -1.33
CA GLN A 136 1.64 -13.22 -0.05
C GLN A 136 1.13 -11.78 -0.22
N ILE A 137 1.70 -11.01 -1.17
CA ILE A 137 1.20 -9.67 -1.51
C ILE A 137 -0.24 -9.76 -2.03
N ASN A 138 -0.50 -10.70 -2.94
CA ASN A 138 -1.83 -10.89 -3.53
C ASN A 138 -2.87 -11.40 -2.52
N GLU A 139 -2.49 -12.32 -1.63
CA GLU A 139 -3.38 -12.84 -0.58
C GLU A 139 -3.74 -11.77 0.45
N GLN A 140 -2.78 -10.95 0.91
CA GLN A 140 -3.05 -9.88 1.88
C GLN A 140 -3.97 -8.79 1.31
N LEU A 141 -3.79 -8.42 0.04
CA LEU A 141 -4.69 -7.47 -0.64
C LEU A 141 -6.08 -8.05 -0.90
N ASN A 142 -6.23 -9.36 -0.91
CA ASN A 142 -7.52 -10.05 -1.01
C ASN A 142 -8.24 -10.18 0.34
N LEU A 143 -7.50 -10.26 1.45
CA LEU A 143 -8.06 -10.57 2.78
C LEU A 143 -8.32 -9.35 3.67
N GLU A 144 -7.66 -8.20 3.48
CA GLU A 144 -7.72 -7.11 4.49
C GLU A 144 -8.54 -5.85 4.16
N ASN A 145 -9.22 -5.73 3.01
CA ASN A 145 -9.94 -4.47 2.68
C ASN A 145 -11.43 -4.67 2.39
N ILE A 146 -12.15 -5.31 3.30
CA ILE A 146 -13.61 -5.26 3.33
C ILE A 146 -14.02 -4.53 4.62
N ALA A 147 -14.13 -3.21 4.51
CA ALA A 147 -14.93 -2.36 5.39
C ALA A 147 -15.58 -1.26 4.54
#